data_AF-A0AAX7UNL5-F1
#
_entry.id   AF-A0AAX7UNL5-F1
#
_cell.length_a   1.000
_cell.length_b   1.000
_cell.length_c   1.000
_cell.angle_alpha   90.00
_cell.angle_beta   90.00
_cell.angle_gamma   90.00
#
_symmetry.space_group_name_H-M   'P 1'
#
loop_
_entity.id
_entity.type
_entity.pdbx_description
1 polymer ?
#
loop_
_entity_poly.entity_id
_entity_poly.type
_entity_poly.pdbx_seq_one_letter_code
_entity_poly.pdbx_strand_id
1 'polypeptide(L)'
;QSRGKQTNQNPVWRHACCTSTPSRTSPPHRQGSVCDWIEKISLEHEILLHPRYFGPNLLNTVKQKLFTEVEGTCTGKHGFVIAVTTIDNIGAGVIQPGRGFVLYPVKYKAIVFRPFKGEVVDAVVTQVNKVGLFTEIGPMSCFISRHSIPIEMDFDPNSNPPCYKTVDEDIVIQQDDEIRLKIVGTRVDKNDIFAIGSLMDDYLGLVS
;
A
#
# COMPACT_ATOMS: atom_id res chain seq x y z
N GLN A 1 -32.36 -2.45 -20.72
CA GLN A 1 -31.14 -3.29 -20.80
C GLN A 1 -29.92 -2.40 -20.57
N SER A 2 -29.50 -2.26 -19.32
CA SER A 2 -28.35 -1.42 -18.93
C SER A 2 -27.29 -2.33 -18.32
N ARG A 3 -26.26 -2.66 -19.11
CA ARG A 3 -25.05 -3.32 -18.62
C ARG A 3 -24.30 -2.32 -17.72
N GLY A 4 -24.35 -2.55 -16.41
CA GLY A 4 -23.46 -1.89 -15.46
C GLY A 4 -22.03 -2.37 -15.70
N LYS A 5 -21.12 -1.44 -15.98
CA LYS A 5 -19.69 -1.72 -15.99
C LYS A 5 -19.25 -2.02 -14.56
N GLN A 6 -18.89 -3.28 -14.30
CA GLN A 6 -18.09 -3.66 -13.15
C GLN A 6 -16.80 -2.81 -13.16
N THR A 7 -16.64 -2.00 -12.13
CA THR A 7 -15.36 -1.37 -11.82
C THR A 7 -14.37 -2.47 -11.47
N ASN A 8 -13.25 -2.48 -12.20
CA ASN A 8 -12.17 -3.43 -12.07
C ASN A 8 -11.53 -3.25 -10.69
N GLN A 9 -11.89 -4.10 -9.71
CA GLN A 9 -11.18 -4.18 -8.44
C GLN A 9 -9.81 -4.81 -8.72
N ASN A 10 -8.74 -4.07 -8.41
CA ASN A 10 -7.37 -4.55 -8.55
C ASN A 10 -7.16 -5.77 -7.62
N PRO A 11 -6.72 -6.95 -8.11
CA PRO A 11 -6.71 -8.20 -7.35
C PRO A 11 -5.75 -8.24 -6.14
N VAL A 12 -4.79 -7.31 -6.06
CA VAL A 12 -3.75 -7.25 -5.01
C VAL A 12 -4.32 -7.03 -3.60
N TRP A 13 -5.52 -6.44 -3.47
CA TRP A 13 -6.08 -6.08 -2.16
C TRP A 13 -6.80 -7.20 -1.42
N ARG A 14 -7.00 -8.38 -2.04
CA ARG A 14 -7.67 -9.50 -1.36
C ARG A 14 -6.81 -10.13 -0.25
N HIS A 15 -5.49 -10.00 -0.33
CA HIS A 15 -4.56 -10.63 0.61
C HIS A 15 -4.21 -9.77 1.82
N ALA A 16 -4.36 -8.44 1.73
CA ALA A 16 -4.06 -7.53 2.86
C ALA A 16 -5.11 -7.59 4.00
N CYS A 17 -6.23 -8.30 3.79
CA CYS A 17 -7.32 -8.39 4.77
C CYS A 17 -7.85 -9.83 4.89
N CYS A 18 -6.96 -10.82 5.05
CA CYS A 18 -7.39 -12.14 5.49
C CYS A 18 -7.78 -12.07 6.98
N THR A 19 -9.09 -12.03 7.19
CA THR A 19 -9.81 -12.15 8.45
C THR A 19 -9.36 -13.35 9.27
N SER A 20 -8.99 -13.10 10.52
CA SER A 20 -8.87 -14.13 11.55
C SER A 20 -10.24 -14.77 11.82
N THR A 21 -10.44 -15.99 11.32
CA THR A 21 -11.47 -16.91 11.85
C THR A 21 -10.79 -17.79 12.90
N PRO A 22 -11.27 -17.84 14.15
CA PRO A 22 -10.62 -18.62 15.19
C PRO A 22 -10.99 -20.11 15.03
N SER A 23 -10.08 -20.92 14.50
CA SER A 23 -10.14 -22.37 14.66
C SER A 23 -9.56 -22.76 16.02
N ARG A 24 -10.32 -23.57 16.73
CA ARG A 24 -10.18 -23.86 18.16
C ARG A 24 -9.24 -25.04 18.36
N THR A 25 -7.93 -24.79 18.53
CA THR A 25 -6.98 -25.55 19.40
C THR A 25 -5.52 -25.19 19.07
N SER A 26 -4.94 -24.23 19.78
CA SER A 26 -3.48 -24.00 19.86
C SER A 26 -3.14 -23.11 21.08
N PRO A 27 -1.90 -23.18 21.62
CA PRO A 27 -1.56 -22.75 22.97
C PRO A 27 -1.52 -21.22 23.15
N PRO A 28 -1.52 -20.71 24.40
CA PRO A 28 -1.74 -19.30 24.67
C PRO A 28 -0.41 -18.54 24.61
N HIS A 29 -0.17 -17.74 23.57
CA HIS A 29 0.48 -16.44 23.72
C HIS A 29 0.41 -15.61 22.44
N ARG A 30 0.05 -14.34 22.66
CA ARG A 30 -0.06 -13.18 21.76
C ARG A 30 -1.38 -13.07 20.98
N GLN A 31 -2.31 -12.33 21.61
CA GLN A 31 -3.21 -11.41 20.92
C GLN A 31 -2.50 -10.86 19.67
N GLY A 32 -3.01 -11.14 18.48
CA GLY A 32 -2.47 -10.62 17.23
C GLY A 32 -2.35 -9.10 17.30
N SER A 33 -1.14 -8.59 17.03
CA SER A 33 -0.95 -7.16 16.87
C SER A 33 -1.86 -6.69 15.75
N VAL A 34 -2.60 -5.62 16.02
CA VAL A 34 -3.26 -4.85 14.97
C VAL A 34 -2.18 -4.52 13.92
N CYS A 35 -2.53 -4.57 12.63
CA CYS A 35 -1.64 -4.11 11.57
C CYS A 35 -1.37 -2.61 11.78
N ASP A 36 -0.35 -2.26 12.56
CA ASP A 36 -0.06 -0.89 13.00
C ASP A 36 0.25 0.07 11.82
N TRP A 37 0.46 -0.48 10.61
CA TRP A 37 0.74 0.24 9.37
C TRP A 37 -0.50 0.59 8.52
N ILE A 38 -1.69 0.06 8.82
CA ILE A 38 -2.96 0.52 8.22
C ILE A 38 -3.77 1.24 9.28
N GLU A 39 -3.98 2.54 9.09
CA GLU A 39 -4.76 3.35 10.02
C GLU A 39 -5.87 4.14 9.32
N LYS A 40 -6.95 4.39 10.07
CA LYS A 40 -8.03 5.28 9.63
C LYS A 40 -7.84 6.64 10.28
N ILE A 41 -7.56 7.67 9.48
CA ILE A 41 -7.30 9.02 9.96
C ILE A 41 -8.23 10.05 9.32
N SER A 42 -8.43 11.17 10.01
CA SER A 42 -9.12 12.34 9.47
C SER A 42 -8.11 13.28 8.78
N LEU A 43 -8.43 13.65 7.54
CA LEU A 43 -7.63 14.53 6.70
C LEU A 43 -8.46 15.71 6.21
N GLU A 44 -7.77 16.77 5.82
CA GLU A 44 -8.37 17.97 5.24
C GLU A 44 -7.74 18.20 3.86
N HIS A 45 -8.57 18.50 2.86
CA HIS A 45 -8.12 18.83 1.50
C HIS A 45 -9.00 19.91 0.90
N GLU A 46 -8.40 20.78 0.10
CA GLU A 46 -9.08 21.93 -0.51
C GLU A 46 -9.39 21.65 -1.98
N ILE A 47 -10.68 21.62 -2.32
CA ILE A 47 -11.13 21.36 -3.69
C ILE A 47 -11.38 22.68 -4.41
N LEU A 48 -10.57 22.95 -5.44
CA LEU A 48 -10.76 24.10 -6.31
C LEU A 48 -11.76 23.78 -7.43
N LEU A 49 -12.86 24.51 -7.54
CA LEU A 49 -13.91 24.25 -8.52
C LEU A 49 -14.20 25.45 -9.41
N HIS A 50 -14.31 25.21 -10.72
CA HIS A 50 -14.67 26.23 -11.70
C HIS A 50 -16.20 26.47 -11.71
N PRO A 51 -16.69 27.72 -11.89
CA PRO A 51 -18.12 28.03 -11.90
C PRO A 51 -18.99 27.23 -12.87
N ARG A 52 -18.39 26.76 -13.98
CA ARG A 52 -19.07 25.87 -14.95
C ARG A 52 -19.63 24.59 -14.32
N TYR A 53 -19.04 24.13 -13.23
CA TYR A 53 -19.48 22.93 -12.52
C TYR A 53 -20.48 23.22 -11.40
N PHE A 54 -20.91 24.48 -11.26
CA PHE A 54 -21.96 24.85 -10.30
C PHE A 54 -23.31 24.46 -10.89
N GLY A 55 -24.15 23.85 -10.07
CA GLY A 55 -25.42 23.31 -10.48
C GLY A 55 -25.99 22.38 -9.43
N PRO A 56 -27.09 21.67 -9.74
CA PRO A 56 -27.78 20.80 -8.78
C PRO A 56 -26.88 19.67 -8.24
N ASN A 57 -25.83 19.30 -8.98
CA ASN A 57 -24.90 18.24 -8.62
C ASN A 57 -23.60 18.74 -7.97
N LEU A 58 -23.53 19.99 -7.52
CA LEU A 58 -22.32 20.60 -6.96
C LEU A 58 -21.61 19.70 -5.94
N LEU A 59 -22.34 19.20 -4.93
CA LEU A 59 -21.76 18.35 -3.89
C LEU A 59 -21.21 17.05 -4.46
N ASN A 60 -21.91 16.42 -5.41
CA ASN A 60 -21.44 15.19 -6.05
C ASN A 60 -20.16 15.46 -6.85
N THR A 61 -20.07 16.59 -7.55
CA THR A 61 -18.85 16.99 -8.26
C THR A 61 -17.68 17.19 -7.30
N VAL A 62 -17.91 17.85 -6.15
CA VAL A 62 -16.87 18.03 -5.11
C VAL A 62 -16.40 16.67 -4.58
N LYS A 63 -17.32 15.73 -4.30
CA LYS A 63 -16.97 14.37 -3.84
C LYS A 63 -16.16 13.60 -4.88
N GLN A 64 -16.60 13.59 -6.13
CA GLN A 64 -15.86 12.92 -7.21
C GLN A 64 -14.46 13.50 -7.39
N LYS A 65 -14.36 14.83 -7.32
CA LYS A 65 -13.09 15.53 -7.43
C LYS A 65 -12.16 15.22 -6.26
N LEU A 66 -12.69 15.13 -5.04
CA LEU A 66 -11.94 14.67 -3.87
C LEU A 66 -11.34 13.28 -4.12
N PHE A 67 -12.15 12.29 -4.48
CA PHE A 67 -11.66 10.92 -4.71
C PHE A 67 -10.53 10.91 -5.75
N THR A 68 -10.71 11.63 -6.85
CA THR A 68 -9.72 11.71 -7.94
C THR A 68 -8.41 12.37 -7.50
N GLU A 69 -8.47 13.38 -6.64
CA GLU A 69 -7.29 14.15 -6.24
C GLU A 69 -6.51 13.51 -5.10
N VAL A 70 -7.16 12.73 -4.22
CA VAL A 70 -6.52 12.23 -2.99
C VAL A 70 -6.25 10.72 -2.99
N GLU A 71 -7.10 9.90 -3.62
CA GLU A 71 -6.89 8.45 -3.61
C GLU A 71 -5.67 8.06 -4.46
N GLY A 72 -4.83 7.19 -3.90
CA GLY A 72 -3.56 6.80 -4.51
C GLY A 72 -2.43 7.84 -4.34
N THR A 73 -2.70 9.00 -3.73
CA THR A 73 -1.62 9.96 -3.41
C THR A 73 -0.81 9.50 -2.22
N CYS A 74 0.44 9.94 -2.16
CA CYS A 74 1.32 9.67 -1.03
C CYS A 74 1.89 10.97 -0.48
N THR A 75 1.91 11.08 0.84
CA THR A 75 2.55 12.18 1.54
C THR A 75 3.53 11.62 2.57
N GLY A 76 4.69 12.24 2.72
CA GLY A 76 5.67 11.80 3.74
C GLY A 76 5.15 11.83 5.18
N LYS A 77 4.11 12.63 5.45
CA LYS A 77 3.51 12.77 6.78
C LYS A 77 2.51 11.66 7.09
N HIS A 78 1.66 11.29 6.12
CA HIS A 78 0.52 10.39 6.35
C HIS A 78 0.66 9.04 5.63
N GLY A 79 1.66 8.85 4.78
CA GLY A 79 1.80 7.66 3.96
C GLY A 79 0.92 7.73 2.71
N PHE A 80 0.55 6.56 2.20
CA PHE A 80 -0.28 6.41 1.01
C PHE A 80 -1.77 6.47 1.40
N VAL A 81 -2.53 7.32 0.73
CA VAL A 81 -3.98 7.39 0.87
C VAL A 81 -4.60 6.28 0.01
N ILE A 82 -5.06 5.22 0.66
CA ILE A 82 -5.60 4.04 -0.05
C ILE A 82 -7.00 4.32 -0.56
N ALA A 83 -7.88 4.78 0.33
CA ALA A 83 -9.28 5.04 -0.01
C ALA A 83 -9.91 6.05 0.95
N VAL A 84 -10.77 6.89 0.42
CA VAL A 84 -11.64 7.75 1.23
C VAL A 84 -12.83 6.93 1.72
N THR A 85 -13.05 6.91 3.03
CA THR A 85 -14.11 6.14 3.66
C THR A 85 -15.38 6.95 3.89
N THR A 86 -15.24 8.14 4.47
CA THR A 86 -16.36 9.03 4.79
C THR A 86 -15.97 10.47 4.53
N ILE A 87 -16.92 11.27 4.06
CA ILE A 87 -16.76 12.72 3.96
C ILE A 87 -17.57 13.30 5.11
N ASP A 88 -16.87 13.84 6.10
CA ASP A 88 -17.47 14.30 7.35
C ASP A 88 -18.09 15.68 7.16
N ASN A 89 -17.42 16.57 6.41
CA ASN A 89 -17.92 17.92 6.16
C ASN A 89 -17.39 18.49 4.83
N ILE A 90 -18.26 19.21 4.12
CA ILE A 90 -17.88 20.09 3.00
C ILE A 90 -18.17 21.52 3.47
N GLY A 91 -17.10 22.28 3.72
CA GLY A 91 -17.21 23.64 4.22
C GLY A 91 -17.74 24.63 3.18
N ALA A 92 -18.04 25.84 3.63
CA ALA A 92 -18.48 26.92 2.75
C ALA A 92 -17.40 27.26 1.71
N GLY A 93 -17.82 27.38 0.46
CA GLY A 93 -16.92 27.71 -0.64
C GLY A 93 -16.43 29.16 -0.56
N VAL A 94 -15.12 29.36 -0.67
CA VAL A 94 -14.49 30.68 -0.70
C VAL A 94 -14.13 31.05 -2.14
N ILE A 95 -14.71 32.14 -2.65
CA ILE A 95 -14.41 32.63 -4.00
C ILE A 95 -12.98 33.17 -4.02
N GLN A 96 -12.15 32.64 -4.93
CA GLN A 96 -10.81 33.16 -5.16
C GLN A 96 -10.88 34.48 -5.96
N PRO A 97 -10.25 35.56 -5.46
CA PRO A 97 -10.25 36.84 -6.16
C PRO A 97 -9.54 36.73 -7.52
N GLY A 98 -10.10 37.39 -8.53
CA GLY A 98 -9.49 37.54 -9.86
C GLY A 98 -9.66 36.38 -10.84
N ARG A 99 -9.98 35.16 -10.38
CA ARG A 99 -10.16 33.99 -11.27
C ARG A 99 -11.55 33.37 -11.26
N GLY A 100 -12.41 33.75 -10.31
CA GLY A 100 -13.79 33.26 -10.20
C GLY A 100 -13.93 31.80 -9.78
N PHE A 101 -12.83 31.09 -9.50
CA PHE A 101 -12.89 29.75 -8.91
C PHE A 101 -13.37 29.82 -7.46
N VAL A 102 -13.98 28.74 -6.98
CA VAL A 102 -14.38 28.60 -5.57
C VAL A 102 -13.62 27.43 -4.96
N LEU A 103 -13.04 27.67 -3.79
CA LEU A 103 -12.30 26.69 -3.02
C LEU A 103 -13.19 26.15 -1.91
N TYR A 104 -13.39 24.84 -1.87
CA TYR A 104 -14.18 24.14 -0.86
C TYR A 104 -13.25 23.36 0.08
N PRO A 105 -13.13 23.73 1.36
CA PRO A 105 -12.40 22.93 2.33
C PRO A 105 -13.22 21.69 2.69
N VAL A 106 -12.64 20.50 2.51
CA VAL A 106 -13.31 19.22 2.76
C VAL A 106 -12.60 18.46 3.86
N LYS A 107 -13.36 18.04 4.88
CA LYS A 107 -12.89 17.14 5.94
C LYS A 107 -13.39 15.74 5.65
N TYR A 108 -12.49 14.77 5.62
CA TYR A 108 -12.82 13.38 5.26
C TYR A 108 -11.98 12.40 6.09
N LYS A 109 -12.45 11.16 6.19
CA LYS A 109 -11.69 10.06 6.77
C LYS A 109 -11.17 9.17 5.66
N ALA A 110 -9.89 8.81 5.73
CA ALA A 110 -9.27 7.89 4.79
C ALA A 110 -8.61 6.72 5.51
N ILE A 111 -8.53 5.59 4.81
CA ILE A 111 -7.61 4.52 5.14
C ILE A 111 -6.27 4.89 4.53
N VAL A 112 -5.22 4.92 5.36
CA VAL A 112 -3.86 5.20 4.92
C VAL A 112 -2.95 4.01 5.23
N PHE A 113 -1.98 3.81 4.35
CA PHE A 113 -0.90 2.84 4.49
C PHE A 113 0.39 3.59 4.82
N ARG A 114 0.93 3.36 6.02
CA ARG A 114 2.14 4.02 6.49
C ARG A 114 3.13 2.97 7.03
N PRO A 115 4.17 2.62 6.24
CA PRO A 115 5.16 1.64 6.66
C PRO A 115 6.10 2.22 7.74
N PHE A 116 6.50 1.38 8.69
CA PHE A 116 7.47 1.73 9.72
C PHE A 116 8.70 0.82 9.70
N LYS A 117 9.84 1.38 10.12
CA LYS A 117 11.07 0.60 10.30
C LYS A 117 10.86 -0.42 11.41
N GLY A 118 11.24 -1.67 11.15
CA GLY A 118 11.17 -2.80 12.06
C GLY A 118 9.92 -3.66 11.89
N GLU A 119 8.96 -3.23 11.07
CA GLU A 119 7.75 -4.02 10.81
C GLU A 119 8.06 -5.25 9.97
N VAL A 120 7.40 -6.35 10.30
CA VAL A 120 7.40 -7.58 9.52
C VAL A 120 6.12 -7.62 8.70
N VAL A 121 6.27 -7.72 7.38
CA VAL A 121 5.19 -7.63 6.41
C VAL A 121 5.35 -8.69 5.33
N ASP A 122 4.21 -9.13 4.80
CA ASP A 122 4.17 -10.03 3.65
C ASP A 122 4.20 -9.19 2.36
N ALA A 123 4.98 -9.64 1.39
CA ALA A 123 5.25 -8.94 0.14
C ALA A 123 5.23 -9.93 -1.03
N VAL A 124 4.86 -9.45 -2.21
CA VAL A 124 4.92 -10.24 -3.44
C VAL A 124 6.20 -9.92 -4.18
N VAL A 125 6.95 -10.95 -4.59
CA VAL A 125 8.17 -10.78 -5.38
C VAL A 125 7.81 -10.38 -6.80
N THR A 126 8.28 -9.22 -7.24
CA THR A 126 8.03 -8.74 -8.61
C THR A 126 9.18 -9.02 -9.55
N GLN A 127 10.42 -9.04 -9.04
CA GLN A 127 11.59 -9.37 -9.84
C GLN A 127 12.72 -9.92 -8.98
N VAL A 128 13.40 -10.94 -9.51
CA VAL A 128 14.60 -11.54 -8.92
C VAL A 128 15.83 -11.18 -9.75
N ASN A 129 16.86 -10.61 -9.12
CA ASN A 129 18.10 -10.22 -9.77
C ASN A 129 19.31 -10.60 -8.93
N LYS A 130 20.51 -10.64 -9.55
CA LYS A 130 21.78 -10.87 -8.83
C LYS A 130 22.04 -9.90 -7.68
N VAL A 131 21.54 -8.67 -7.79
CA VAL A 131 21.72 -7.62 -6.78
C VAL A 131 20.77 -7.79 -5.58
N GLY A 132 19.69 -8.57 -5.72
CA GLY A 132 18.66 -8.71 -4.70
C GLY A 132 17.25 -8.96 -5.27
N LEU A 133 16.26 -8.79 -4.43
CA LEU A 133 14.83 -8.99 -4.73
C LEU A 133 14.11 -7.64 -4.80
N PHE A 134 13.31 -7.46 -5.84
CA PHE A 134 12.29 -6.41 -5.89
C PHE A 134 10.95 -7.03 -5.49
N THR A 135 10.26 -6.34 -4.60
CA THR A 135 9.01 -6.80 -3.98
C THR A 135 8.03 -5.64 -3.89
N GLU A 136 6.74 -5.96 -3.84
CA GLU A 136 5.67 -5.01 -3.62
C GLU A 136 4.89 -5.34 -2.34
N ILE A 137 4.67 -4.32 -1.52
CA ILE A 137 3.85 -4.36 -0.31
C ILE A 137 2.70 -3.39 -0.53
N GLY A 138 1.58 -3.90 -1.06
CA GLY A 138 0.47 -3.06 -1.48
C GLY A 138 0.92 -2.03 -2.53
N PRO A 139 0.84 -0.70 -2.28
CA PRO A 139 1.29 0.31 -3.23
C PRO A 139 2.79 0.66 -3.13
N MET A 140 3.50 0.12 -2.13
CA MET A 140 4.90 0.45 -1.87
C MET A 140 5.84 -0.57 -2.49
N SER A 141 6.86 -0.08 -3.20
CA SER A 141 8.00 -0.90 -3.63
C SER A 141 9.01 -1.10 -2.50
N CYS A 142 9.48 -2.34 -2.33
CA CYS A 142 10.52 -2.70 -1.38
C CYS A 142 11.65 -3.48 -2.07
N PHE A 143 12.89 -3.08 -1.77
CA PHE A 143 14.09 -3.74 -2.26
C PHE A 143 14.81 -4.47 -1.14
N ILE A 144 15.14 -5.74 -1.36
CA ILE A 144 15.98 -6.54 -0.45
C ILE A 144 17.31 -6.76 -1.14
N SER A 145 18.38 -6.18 -0.59
CA SER A 145 19.75 -6.36 -1.12
C SER A 145 20.21 -7.81 -0.94
N ARG A 146 21.06 -8.33 -1.84
CA ARG A 146 21.72 -9.65 -1.68
C ARG A 146 22.42 -9.79 -0.32
N HIS A 147 22.95 -8.70 0.23
CA HIS A 147 23.59 -8.67 1.55
C HIS A 147 22.61 -8.80 2.73
N SER A 148 21.31 -8.65 2.46
CA SER A 148 20.21 -8.80 3.42
C SER A 148 19.37 -10.05 3.15
N ILE A 149 19.90 -10.95 2.33
CA ILE A 149 19.37 -12.30 2.09
C ILE A 149 20.34 -13.28 2.77
N PRO A 150 19.83 -14.34 3.45
CA PRO A 150 20.66 -15.41 4.00
C PRO A 150 21.75 -15.90 3.03
N ILE A 151 22.92 -16.25 3.58
CA ILE A 151 24.08 -16.67 2.75
C ILE A 151 23.83 -18.00 2.04
N GLU A 152 22.99 -18.85 2.63
CA GLU A 152 22.59 -20.17 2.11
C GLU A 152 21.74 -20.12 0.84
N MET A 153 21.14 -18.96 0.51
CA MET A 153 20.38 -18.79 -0.71
C MET A 153 21.24 -18.13 -1.80
N ASP A 154 21.36 -18.81 -2.93
CA ASP A 154 22.12 -18.36 -4.08
C ASP A 154 21.23 -18.00 -5.27
N PHE A 155 21.68 -17.01 -6.04
CA PHE A 155 20.99 -16.55 -7.23
C PHE A 155 21.29 -17.47 -8.40
N ASP A 156 20.25 -18.05 -9.00
CA ASP A 156 20.33 -18.87 -10.20
C ASP A 156 19.72 -18.12 -11.40
N PRO A 157 20.54 -17.58 -12.32
CA PRO A 157 20.05 -16.94 -13.54
C PRO A 157 19.63 -17.95 -14.63
N ASN A 158 19.99 -19.22 -14.50
CA ASN A 158 19.70 -20.24 -15.51
C ASN A 158 18.34 -20.91 -15.27
N SER A 159 17.80 -20.78 -14.06
CA SER A 159 16.41 -21.14 -13.77
C SER A 159 15.45 -20.28 -14.62
N ASN A 160 14.32 -20.87 -15.01
CA ASN A 160 13.27 -20.18 -15.76
C ASN A 160 11.92 -20.34 -15.02
N PRO A 161 11.52 -19.37 -14.18
CA PRO A 161 12.11 -18.03 -14.01
C PRO A 161 13.39 -17.98 -13.15
N PRO A 162 14.21 -16.91 -13.25
CA PRO A 162 15.35 -16.67 -12.35
C PRO A 162 14.91 -16.63 -10.89
N CYS A 163 15.70 -17.21 -9.99
CA CYS A 163 15.30 -17.39 -8.58
C CYS A 163 16.48 -17.26 -7.60
N TYR A 164 16.15 -17.12 -6.33
CA TYR A 164 17.06 -17.43 -5.21
C TYR A 164 16.67 -18.79 -4.65
N LYS A 165 17.63 -19.69 -4.46
CA LYS A 165 17.36 -21.02 -3.90
C LYS A 165 18.46 -21.50 -2.96
N THR A 166 18.10 -22.36 -2.02
CA THR A 166 19.07 -23.08 -1.20
C THR A 166 19.79 -24.17 -2.01
N VAL A 167 20.96 -24.60 -1.55
CA VAL A 167 21.74 -25.68 -2.20
C VAL A 167 20.93 -26.98 -2.28
N ASP A 168 20.14 -27.27 -1.24
CA ASP A 168 19.29 -28.46 -1.16
C ASP A 168 17.97 -28.30 -1.94
N GLU A 169 17.73 -27.12 -2.53
CA GLU A 169 16.50 -26.73 -3.27
C GLU A 169 15.19 -26.80 -2.46
N ASP A 170 15.28 -26.92 -1.13
CA ASP A 170 14.14 -26.92 -0.21
C ASP A 170 13.37 -25.59 -0.20
N ILE A 171 14.08 -24.48 -0.40
CA ILE A 171 13.49 -23.13 -0.45
C ILE A 171 13.88 -22.51 -1.80
N VAL A 172 12.86 -22.09 -2.55
CA VAL A 172 13.01 -21.39 -3.83
C VAL A 172 12.14 -20.14 -3.79
N ILE A 173 12.73 -18.99 -4.05
CA ILE A 173 12.06 -17.68 -4.15
C ILE A 173 12.20 -17.19 -5.59
N GLN A 174 11.08 -17.11 -6.29
CA GLN A 174 10.97 -16.66 -7.67
C GLN A 174 9.94 -15.53 -7.81
N GLN A 175 9.79 -15.02 -9.03
CA GLN A 175 8.75 -14.04 -9.34
C GLN A 175 7.35 -14.57 -8.98
N ASP A 176 6.51 -13.69 -8.47
CA ASP A 176 5.13 -13.91 -8.02
C ASP A 176 4.98 -14.72 -6.71
N ASP A 177 6.09 -15.11 -6.06
CA ASP A 177 6.02 -15.73 -4.74
C ASP A 177 5.70 -14.71 -3.63
N GLU A 178 5.02 -15.18 -2.59
CA GLU A 178 4.76 -14.43 -1.37
C GLU A 178 5.89 -14.68 -0.35
N ILE A 179 6.53 -13.61 0.09
CA ILE A 179 7.60 -13.67 1.09
C ILE A 179 7.30 -12.76 2.28
N ARG A 180 7.71 -13.19 3.46
CA ARG A 180 7.70 -12.40 4.69
C ARG A 180 9.05 -11.73 4.88
N LEU A 181 9.06 -10.41 4.97
CA LEU A 181 10.27 -9.60 5.13
C LEU A 181 10.14 -8.63 6.31
N LYS A 182 11.28 -8.17 6.82
CA LYS A 182 11.33 -7.08 7.80
C LYS A 182 11.79 -5.80 7.13
N ILE A 183 11.06 -4.71 7.31
CA ILE A 183 11.44 -3.37 6.83
C ILE A 183 12.61 -2.84 7.66
N VAL A 184 13.75 -2.59 7.03
CA VAL A 184 14.96 -2.04 7.68
C VAL A 184 15.00 -0.52 7.61
N GLY A 185 14.41 0.06 6.56
CA GLY A 185 14.34 1.51 6.39
C GLY A 185 13.38 1.91 5.29
N THR A 186 12.92 3.14 5.35
CA THR A 186 12.04 3.76 4.36
C THR A 186 12.68 5.04 3.85
N ARG A 187 12.62 5.26 2.55
CA ARG A 187 12.97 6.50 1.87
C ARG A 187 11.70 7.13 1.33
N VAL A 188 11.46 8.38 1.69
CA VAL A 188 10.31 9.16 1.21
C VAL A 188 10.78 10.08 0.09
N ASP A 189 10.17 9.97 -1.08
CA ASP A 189 10.29 10.94 -2.18
C ASP A 189 8.98 11.76 -2.27
N LYS A 190 8.87 12.67 -3.26
CA LYS A 190 7.80 13.70 -3.27
C LYS A 190 6.37 13.15 -3.24
N ASN A 191 6.13 12.05 -3.97
CA ASN A 191 4.81 11.42 -4.11
C ASN A 191 4.87 9.90 -3.90
N ASP A 192 5.95 9.38 -3.29
CA ASP A 192 6.14 7.94 -3.15
C ASP A 192 7.03 7.60 -1.94
N ILE A 193 6.92 6.37 -1.45
CA ILE A 193 7.76 5.83 -0.38
C ILE A 193 8.33 4.51 -0.87
N PHE A 194 9.65 4.37 -0.76
CA PHE A 194 10.39 3.16 -1.05
C PHE A 194 10.90 2.55 0.25
N ALA A 195 10.86 1.23 0.37
CA ALA A 195 11.42 0.52 1.51
C ALA A 195 12.65 -0.30 1.15
N ILE A 196 13.52 -0.51 2.13
CA ILE A 196 14.59 -1.50 2.07
C ILE A 196 14.27 -2.57 3.12
N GLY A 197 14.24 -3.83 2.69
CA GLY A 197 13.89 -4.99 3.50
C GLY A 197 15.07 -5.91 3.81
N SER A 198 14.84 -6.87 4.72
CA SER A 198 15.78 -7.94 5.08
C SER A 198 15.05 -9.25 5.33
N LEU A 199 15.73 -10.36 5.03
CA LEU A 199 15.31 -11.75 5.30
C LEU A 199 16.23 -12.44 6.33
N MET A 200 17.11 -11.71 7.02
CA MET A 200 18.14 -12.27 7.91
C MET A 200 17.65 -12.68 9.32
N ASP A 201 16.42 -12.35 9.69
CA ASP A 201 15.86 -12.74 10.99
C ASP A 201 15.10 -14.06 10.88
N ASP A 202 14.89 -14.72 12.02
CA ASP A 202 14.12 -15.95 12.09
C ASP A 202 12.67 -15.76 11.60
N TYR A 203 12.12 -16.81 10.98
CA TYR A 203 10.74 -16.86 10.45
C TYR A 203 10.44 -15.87 9.31
N LEU A 204 11.49 -15.33 8.66
CA LEU A 204 11.39 -14.57 7.41
C LEU A 204 11.69 -15.47 6.20
N GLY A 205 11.28 -15.04 5.01
CA GLY A 205 11.47 -15.77 3.76
C GLY A 205 10.15 -16.21 3.14
N LEU A 206 10.17 -17.30 2.37
CA LEU A 206 9.01 -17.81 1.65
C LEU A 206 7.85 -18.16 2.60
N VAL A 207 6.63 -17.73 2.26
CA VAL A 207 5.40 -18.09 2.97
C VAL A 207 4.73 -19.23 2.19
N SER A 208 4.80 -20.45 2.71
CA SER A 208 4.18 -21.66 2.13
C SER A 208 2.89 -22.04 2.83
#